data_AF-A0A4V2S2K0-F1
#
_entry.id   AF-A0A4V2S2K0-F1
#
_cell.length_a   1.000
_cell.length_b   1.000
_cell.length_c   1.000
_cell.angle_alpha   90.00
_cell.angle_beta   90.00
_cell.angle_gamma   90.00
#
_symmetry.space_group_name_H-M   'P 1'
#
loop_
_entity.id
_entity.type
_entity.pdbx_description
1 polymer ?
#
loop_
_entity_poly.entity_id
_entity_poly.type
_entity_poly.pdbx_seq_one_letter_code
_entity_poly.pdbx_strand_id
1 'polypeptide(L)'
;MRWMMVAATGLTMTFAVHARDIGPDAGVSQLAAPGIFAPGTISGPAHDSAPAFAPDGATVYFTRSNAAQSTIFVSHRRGGHWSEPEVALFSGEWNDMEPAFAPDGTWLVFVSNRPAVAGGAPIEATYNGGTQKGGNLWRVERKGGGWSVPVRLPDAVNPNPSTFAPSVAADGSLWFMTTDAGSGKFRLYRSAFRNGLYEAAKPLPFSDGSVTDVDPAVAPDESFVVFGSGRRPKVGIDLFIAFRDGDGWREPVWLGDRINSRGSDAEPRLGPDHATLYFSSERVVPVAFPRSRAQSEVDTARMLAWDDGNYNIWTVSLQPWLASARPSALVHAQP
;
A
#
# COMPACT_ATOMS: atom_id res chain seq x y z
N MET A 1 -43.59 -70.18 5.14
CA MET A 1 -43.00 -69.79 6.43
C MET A 1 -43.12 -68.28 6.59
N ARG A 2 -43.84 -67.85 7.64
CA ARG A 2 -43.91 -66.53 8.30
C ARG A 2 -43.71 -65.25 7.48
N TRP A 3 -44.81 -64.49 7.34
CA TRP A 3 -44.79 -63.03 7.30
C TRP A 3 -44.83 -62.50 8.74
N MET A 4 -43.96 -61.55 9.07
CA MET A 4 -44.00 -60.77 10.32
C MET A 4 -43.94 -59.28 9.95
N MET A 5 -44.92 -58.51 10.42
CA MET A 5 -44.88 -57.06 10.55
C MET A 5 -43.79 -56.62 11.51
N VAL A 6 -43.12 -55.49 11.25
CA VAL A 6 -42.71 -54.52 12.29
C VAL A 6 -42.79 -53.09 11.72
N ALA A 7 -43.17 -52.19 12.61
CA ALA A 7 -43.58 -50.80 12.47
C ALA A 7 -42.53 -49.83 11.91
N ALA A 8 -43.03 -48.74 11.31
CA ALA A 8 -42.28 -47.53 10.99
C ALA A 8 -42.32 -46.56 12.19
N THR A 9 -41.16 -46.22 12.73
CA THR A 9 -40.98 -45.09 13.65
C THR A 9 -40.37 -43.92 12.88
N GLY A 10 -41.08 -42.78 12.91
CA GLY A 10 -40.58 -41.52 12.39
C GLY A 10 -39.51 -40.92 13.32
N LEU A 11 -38.45 -40.40 12.72
CA LEU A 11 -37.54 -39.44 13.34
C LEU A 11 -37.43 -38.22 12.41
N THR A 12 -37.99 -37.10 12.85
CA THR A 12 -37.70 -35.77 12.29
C THR A 12 -36.29 -35.36 12.72
N MET A 13 -35.34 -35.29 11.78
CA MET A 13 -34.08 -34.58 11.99
C MET A 13 -34.24 -33.12 11.58
N THR A 14 -34.29 -32.24 12.58
CA THR A 14 -34.13 -30.80 12.40
C THR A 14 -32.65 -30.52 12.17
N PHE A 15 -32.23 -30.20 10.95
CA PHE A 15 -30.89 -29.69 10.72
C PHE A 15 -30.85 -28.21 11.13
N ALA A 16 -30.32 -27.94 12.32
CA ALA A 16 -29.78 -26.63 12.64
C ALA A 16 -28.52 -26.43 11.80
N VAL A 17 -28.57 -25.53 10.82
CA VAL A 17 -27.36 -25.07 10.13
C VAL A 17 -26.63 -24.14 11.08
N HIS A 18 -25.71 -24.69 11.87
CA HIS A 18 -24.66 -23.88 12.46
C HIS A 18 -23.71 -23.43 11.36
N ALA A 19 -23.50 -22.11 11.29
CA ALA A 19 -22.37 -21.54 10.58
C ALA A 19 -21.09 -22.17 11.15
N ARG A 20 -20.48 -23.07 10.40
CA ARG A 20 -19.14 -23.59 10.66
C ARG A 20 -18.28 -23.40 9.43
N ASP A 21 -17.18 -22.72 9.68
CA ASP A 21 -15.86 -22.94 9.08
C ASP A 21 -15.74 -22.69 7.57
N ILE A 22 -15.69 -21.41 7.19
CA ILE A 22 -14.81 -21.02 6.06
C ILE A 22 -13.41 -20.84 6.65
N GLY A 23 -12.64 -21.92 6.68
CA GLY A 23 -11.20 -21.86 6.93
C GLY A 23 -10.47 -21.16 5.78
N PRO A 24 -9.23 -20.67 6.01
CA PRO A 24 -8.48 -19.82 5.06
C PRO A 24 -8.05 -20.51 3.74
N ASP A 25 -8.36 -21.79 3.54
CA ASP A 25 -7.83 -22.58 2.40
C ASP A 25 -8.80 -22.76 1.22
N ALA A 26 -10.05 -22.28 1.30
CA ALA A 26 -11.00 -22.37 0.20
C ALA A 26 -10.81 -21.21 -0.80
N GLY A 27 -9.68 -21.18 -1.53
CA GLY A 27 -9.45 -20.23 -2.63
C GLY A 27 -8.00 -20.00 -3.05
N VAL A 28 -7.03 -20.50 -2.30
CA VAL A 28 -5.61 -20.11 -2.42
C VAL A 28 -4.88 -20.67 -3.66
N SER A 29 -5.49 -21.59 -4.40
CA SER A 29 -4.84 -22.28 -5.53
C SER A 29 -4.59 -21.39 -6.76
N GLN A 30 -5.33 -20.28 -6.94
CA GLN A 30 -5.31 -19.48 -8.18
C GLN A 30 -4.78 -18.05 -8.06
N LEU A 31 -4.21 -17.64 -6.91
CA LEU A 31 -3.59 -16.31 -6.80
C LEU A 31 -2.35 -16.22 -7.71
N ALA A 32 -2.38 -15.30 -8.68
CA ALA A 32 -1.21 -14.98 -9.49
C ALA A 32 -0.08 -14.45 -8.61
N ALA A 33 1.15 -14.92 -8.84
CA ALA A 33 2.32 -14.40 -8.15
C ALA A 33 2.54 -12.92 -8.53
N PRO A 34 3.02 -12.07 -7.62
CA PRO A 34 3.34 -10.69 -7.96
C PRO A 34 4.41 -10.61 -9.05
N GLY A 35 4.22 -9.69 -10.00
CA GLY A 35 5.17 -9.41 -11.07
C GLY A 35 5.98 -8.14 -10.80
N ILE A 36 7.22 -8.08 -11.30
CA ILE A 36 8.04 -6.87 -11.23
C ILE A 36 7.45 -5.77 -12.14
N PHE A 37 7.37 -4.54 -11.64
CA PHE A 37 6.86 -3.40 -12.41
C PHE A 37 7.97 -2.71 -13.18
N ALA A 38 7.84 -2.65 -14.51
CA ALA A 38 8.74 -1.93 -15.42
C ALA A 38 10.25 -2.18 -15.13
N PRO A 39 10.69 -3.45 -15.21
CA PRO A 39 12.05 -3.87 -14.85
C PRO A 39 13.11 -3.20 -15.73
N GLY A 40 14.16 -2.66 -15.10
CA GLY A 40 15.27 -1.97 -15.76
C GLY A 40 14.95 -0.55 -16.23
N THR A 41 13.72 -0.06 -16.07
CA THR A 41 13.35 1.33 -16.38
C THR A 41 12.90 2.08 -15.12
N ILE A 42 11.87 1.57 -14.44
CA ILE A 42 11.41 2.15 -13.17
C ILE A 42 11.99 1.35 -12.01
N SER A 43 11.80 0.03 -11.98
CA SER A 43 12.46 -0.85 -11.00
C SER A 43 13.89 -1.13 -11.47
N GLY A 44 14.87 -0.45 -10.88
CA GLY A 44 16.26 -0.47 -11.31
C GLY A 44 17.23 -0.96 -10.22
N PRO A 45 18.53 -0.61 -10.33
CA PRO A 45 19.57 -1.01 -9.36
C PRO A 45 19.62 -0.12 -8.10
N ALA A 46 18.66 0.79 -7.93
CA ALA A 46 18.49 1.61 -6.73
C ALA A 46 17.29 1.10 -5.93
N HIS A 47 16.99 1.71 -4.77
CA HIS A 47 15.69 1.47 -4.14
C HIS A 47 14.63 2.26 -4.90
N ASP A 48 13.66 1.56 -5.48
CA ASP A 48 12.55 2.14 -6.22
C ASP A 48 11.22 1.73 -5.57
N SER A 49 10.39 2.72 -5.23
CA SER A 49 9.31 2.53 -4.28
C SER A 49 8.14 3.51 -4.45
N ALA A 50 7.04 3.26 -3.72
CA ALA A 50 5.86 4.13 -3.64
C ALA A 50 5.37 4.76 -4.97
N PRO A 51 4.98 3.96 -6.00
CA PRO A 51 4.46 4.52 -7.24
C PRO A 51 3.09 5.19 -7.05
N ALA A 52 2.96 6.42 -7.53
CA ALA A 52 1.74 7.19 -7.61
C ALA A 52 1.37 7.43 -9.07
N PHE A 53 0.31 6.75 -9.52
CA PHE A 53 -0.21 6.94 -10.87
C PHE A 53 -1.08 8.18 -10.93
N ALA A 54 -0.90 8.98 -11.98
CA ALA A 54 -1.90 9.95 -12.36
C ALA A 54 -3.17 9.22 -12.83
N PRO A 55 -4.36 9.87 -12.77
CA PRO A 55 -5.61 9.23 -13.19
C PRO A 55 -5.64 8.75 -14.65
N ASP A 56 -4.77 9.29 -15.50
CA ASP A 56 -4.61 8.86 -16.89
C ASP A 56 -3.99 7.45 -17.03
N GLY A 57 -3.38 6.91 -15.96
CA GLY A 57 -2.63 5.65 -15.97
C GLY A 57 -1.39 5.65 -16.87
N ALA A 58 -1.06 6.79 -17.48
CA ALA A 58 0.05 6.99 -18.42
C ALA A 58 1.18 7.83 -17.82
N THR A 59 1.00 8.40 -16.63
CA THR A 59 2.06 9.07 -15.87
C THR A 59 2.20 8.43 -14.50
N VAL A 60 3.42 8.13 -14.09
CA VAL A 60 3.72 7.62 -12.74
C VAL A 60 4.82 8.45 -12.11
N TYR A 61 4.61 8.85 -10.86
CA TYR A 61 5.63 9.41 -9.99
C TYR A 61 6.04 8.34 -8.99
N PHE A 62 7.31 8.25 -8.61
CA PHE A 62 7.77 7.22 -7.68
C PHE A 62 8.99 7.72 -6.92
N THR A 63 9.29 7.09 -5.79
CA THR A 63 10.49 7.40 -5.01
C THR A 63 11.64 6.55 -5.50
N ARG A 64 12.79 7.19 -5.73
CA ARG A 64 14.08 6.53 -5.90
C ARG A 64 15.01 6.96 -4.78
N SER A 65 15.62 6.01 -4.08
CA SER A 65 16.40 6.28 -2.88
C SER A 65 17.64 5.38 -2.74
N ASN A 66 18.48 5.76 -1.79
CA ASN A 66 19.58 4.98 -1.23
C ASN A 66 19.70 5.31 0.27
N ALA A 67 20.74 4.80 0.94
CA ALA A 67 20.94 5.04 2.37
C ALA A 67 21.07 6.53 2.77
N ALA A 68 21.41 7.43 1.83
CA ALA A 68 21.63 8.84 2.11
C ALA A 68 20.45 9.74 1.73
N GLN A 69 19.74 9.42 0.65
CA GLN A 69 18.77 10.33 0.04
C GLN A 69 17.58 9.61 -0.62
N SER A 70 16.51 10.38 -0.82
CA SER A 70 15.30 10.00 -1.55
C SER A 70 14.89 11.18 -2.44
N THR A 71 14.50 10.87 -3.67
CA THR A 71 14.05 11.83 -4.67
C THR A 71 12.83 11.27 -5.38
N ILE A 72 11.89 12.14 -5.75
CA ILE A 72 10.72 11.75 -6.53
C ILE A 72 11.04 11.90 -8.02
N PHE A 73 10.87 10.81 -8.76
CA PHE A 73 11.00 10.77 -10.22
C PHE A 73 9.62 10.68 -10.88
N VAL A 74 9.57 11.02 -12.16
CA VAL A 74 8.41 10.86 -13.04
C VAL A 74 8.80 10.04 -14.27
N SER A 75 7.91 9.15 -14.71
CA SER A 75 8.01 8.46 -15.99
C SER A 75 6.66 8.50 -16.71
N HIS A 76 6.71 8.51 -18.05
CA HIS A 76 5.54 8.57 -18.91
C HIS A 76 5.44 7.34 -19.80
N ARG A 77 4.25 6.76 -19.89
CA ARG A 77 3.96 5.63 -20.77
C ARG A 77 3.62 6.11 -22.17
N ARG A 78 4.44 5.75 -23.16
CA ARG A 78 4.25 6.06 -24.59
C ARG A 78 4.51 4.81 -25.43
N GLY A 79 3.59 4.48 -26.33
CA GLY A 79 3.74 3.29 -27.18
C GLY A 79 3.84 1.97 -26.40
N GLY A 80 3.24 1.89 -25.21
CA GLY A 80 3.27 0.71 -24.35
C GLY A 80 4.46 0.63 -23.38
N HIS A 81 5.46 1.50 -23.52
CA HIS A 81 6.69 1.52 -22.72
C HIS A 81 6.76 2.76 -21.82
N TRP A 82 7.38 2.62 -20.65
CA TRP A 82 7.73 3.73 -19.78
C TRP A 82 8.97 4.44 -20.31
N SER A 83 8.99 5.78 -20.24
CA SER A 83 10.17 6.58 -20.55
C SER A 83 11.24 6.41 -19.47
N GLU A 84 12.48 6.78 -19.81
CA GLU A 84 13.51 6.96 -18.79
C GLU A 84 12.99 7.92 -17.70
N PRO A 85 13.15 7.60 -16.41
CA PRO A 85 12.68 8.47 -15.33
C PRO A 85 13.45 9.79 -15.27
N GLU A 86 12.72 10.88 -15.06
CA GLU A 86 13.28 12.21 -14.84
C GLU A 86 12.95 12.68 -13.43
N VAL A 87 13.80 13.51 -12.82
CA VAL A 87 13.49 14.10 -11.49
C VAL A 87 12.24 14.97 -11.61
N ALA A 88 11.26 14.75 -10.73
CA ALA A 88 10.04 15.54 -10.72
C ALA A 88 10.37 17.02 -10.44
N LEU A 89 9.70 17.95 -11.13
CA LEU A 89 10.00 19.39 -11.04
C LEU A 89 9.89 20.01 -9.64
N PHE A 90 9.19 19.34 -8.71
CA PHE A 90 9.02 19.76 -7.32
C PHE A 90 9.96 19.03 -6.34
N SER A 91 10.89 18.23 -6.86
CA SER A 91 11.77 17.35 -6.09
C SER A 91 13.25 17.57 -6.40
N GLY A 92 14.11 17.15 -5.48
CA GLY A 92 15.56 17.02 -5.68
C GLY A 92 16.40 18.03 -4.91
N GLU A 93 15.76 18.98 -4.24
CA GLU A 93 16.41 19.90 -3.30
C GLU A 93 16.38 19.36 -1.85
N TRP A 94 15.43 18.47 -1.55
CA TRP A 94 15.17 17.95 -0.21
C TRP A 94 15.02 16.43 -0.27
N ASN A 95 14.92 15.81 0.90
CA ASN A 95 14.57 14.40 1.00
C ASN A 95 13.06 14.26 0.72
N ASP A 96 12.72 13.99 -0.52
CA ASP A 96 11.36 13.95 -1.03
C ASP A 96 10.96 12.52 -1.37
N MET A 97 9.80 12.06 -0.89
CA MET A 97 9.38 10.67 -1.08
C MET A 97 7.86 10.50 -1.06
N GLU A 98 7.43 9.28 -1.38
CA GLU A 98 6.08 8.76 -1.16
C GLU A 98 4.96 9.65 -1.74
N PRO A 99 5.00 9.97 -3.04
CA PRO A 99 3.94 10.76 -3.66
C PRO A 99 2.59 10.03 -3.61
N ALA A 100 1.51 10.79 -3.65
CA ALA A 100 0.15 10.30 -3.87
C ALA A 100 -0.68 11.36 -4.61
N PHE A 101 -1.46 10.92 -5.60
CA PHE A 101 -2.35 11.78 -6.35
C PHE A 101 -3.69 11.97 -5.64
N ALA A 102 -4.26 13.16 -5.81
CA ALA A 102 -5.70 13.32 -5.72
C ALA A 102 -6.39 12.43 -6.77
N PRO A 103 -7.54 11.80 -6.46
CA PRO A 103 -8.25 10.98 -7.43
C PRO A 103 -8.63 11.71 -8.73
N ASP A 104 -8.80 13.04 -8.67
CA ASP A 104 -9.08 13.89 -9.84
C ASP A 104 -7.82 14.34 -10.60
N GLY A 105 -6.62 14.05 -10.09
CA GLY A 105 -5.34 14.39 -10.70
C GLY A 105 -4.97 15.88 -10.63
N THR A 106 -5.75 16.70 -9.93
CA THR A 106 -5.55 18.16 -9.87
C THR A 106 -4.40 18.56 -8.93
N TRP A 107 -4.04 17.70 -8.00
CA TRP A 107 -2.91 17.91 -7.09
C TRP A 107 -2.24 16.59 -6.70
N LEU A 108 -1.01 16.72 -6.20
CA LEU A 108 -0.19 15.63 -5.66
C LEU A 108 0.29 16.03 -4.27
N VAL A 109 0.24 15.09 -3.34
CA VAL A 109 0.81 15.21 -1.99
C VAL A 109 2.02 14.30 -1.87
N PHE A 110 3.02 14.69 -1.10
CA PHE A 110 4.26 13.93 -0.90
C PHE A 110 4.91 14.28 0.43
N VAL A 111 5.84 13.45 0.86
CA VAL A 111 6.66 13.69 2.05
C VAL A 111 7.86 14.55 1.67
N SER A 112 8.18 15.54 2.48
CA SER A 112 9.47 16.24 2.39
C SER A 112 10.00 16.63 3.76
N ASN A 113 11.33 16.56 3.92
CA ASN A 113 12.03 17.05 5.11
C ASN A 113 12.38 18.56 5.02
N ARG A 114 11.86 19.28 4.02
CA ARG A 114 12.11 20.71 3.89
C ARG A 114 11.59 21.51 5.10
N PRO A 115 12.21 22.66 5.44
CA PRO A 115 11.85 23.45 6.62
C PRO A 115 10.36 23.80 6.68
N ALA A 116 9.74 23.64 7.85
CA ALA A 116 8.33 24.00 8.05
C ALA A 116 8.06 25.51 7.90
N VAL A 117 9.09 26.33 8.10
CA VAL A 117 9.08 27.77 7.90
C VAL A 117 10.25 28.14 6.99
N ALA A 118 10.01 29.05 6.04
CA ALA A 118 11.03 29.50 5.10
C ALA A 118 12.31 29.99 5.82
N GLY A 119 13.46 29.48 5.40
CA GLY A 119 14.76 29.78 6.01
C GLY A 119 15.06 29.02 7.31
N GLY A 120 14.17 28.14 7.77
CA GLY A 120 14.40 27.29 8.93
C GLY A 120 15.34 26.11 8.64
N ALA A 121 15.59 25.30 9.68
CA ALA A 121 16.31 24.05 9.56
C ALA A 121 15.45 22.97 8.87
N PRO A 122 16.07 21.97 8.20
CA PRO A 122 15.35 20.79 7.73
C PRO A 122 14.59 20.12 8.87
N ILE A 123 13.45 19.51 8.56
CA ILE A 123 12.65 18.76 9.52
C ILE A 123 13.45 17.50 9.90
N GLU A 124 13.74 17.38 11.20
CA GLU A 124 14.29 16.19 11.83
C GLU A 124 13.25 15.57 12.75
N ALA A 125 13.31 14.26 12.92
CA ALA A 125 12.41 13.56 13.82
C ALA A 125 13.11 12.43 14.56
N THR A 126 12.61 12.11 15.75
CA THR A 126 13.10 11.00 16.56
C THR A 126 12.12 9.85 16.52
N TYR A 127 12.51 8.75 15.89
CA TYR A 127 11.75 7.51 15.82
C TYR A 127 12.72 6.33 15.67
N ASN A 128 12.27 5.13 16.05
CA ASN A 128 13.11 3.92 16.08
C ASN A 128 14.40 4.07 16.91
N GLY A 129 14.37 4.90 17.97
CA GLY A 129 15.48 5.06 18.91
C GLY A 129 16.60 6.02 18.47
N GLY A 130 16.41 6.78 17.38
CA GLY A 130 17.42 7.74 16.90
C GLY A 130 16.80 8.95 16.19
N THR A 131 17.61 9.99 16.02
CA THR A 131 17.28 11.16 15.20
C THR A 131 17.55 10.86 13.74
N GLN A 132 16.55 11.11 12.89
CA GLN A 132 16.56 10.85 11.47
C GLN A 132 16.01 12.05 10.71
N LYS A 133 16.10 12.01 9.37
CA LYS A 133 15.36 12.96 8.54
C LYS A 133 13.87 12.76 8.84
N GLY A 134 13.22 13.84 9.27
CA GLY A 134 11.78 13.86 9.48
C GLY A 134 11.05 14.04 8.15
N GLY A 135 9.74 14.12 8.23
CA GLY A 135 8.88 14.28 7.08
C GLY A 135 7.57 14.93 7.47
N ASN A 136 7.14 15.89 6.66
CA ASN A 136 5.78 16.40 6.68
C ASN A 136 5.19 16.26 5.28
N LEU A 137 3.86 16.32 5.21
CA LEU A 137 3.13 16.29 3.96
C LEU A 137 3.10 17.67 3.32
N TRP A 138 3.51 17.70 2.06
CA TRP A 138 3.52 18.88 1.18
C TRP A 138 2.68 18.58 -0.05
N ARG A 139 2.04 19.62 -0.59
CA ARG A 139 1.16 19.52 -1.75
C ARG A 139 1.67 20.41 -2.87
N VAL A 140 1.54 19.93 -4.11
CA VAL A 140 1.65 20.72 -5.33
C VAL A 140 0.34 20.65 -6.11
N GLU A 141 -0.05 21.76 -6.72
CA GLU A 141 -1.23 21.85 -7.58
C GLU A 141 -0.81 21.86 -9.06
N ARG A 142 -1.57 21.18 -9.91
CA ARG A 142 -1.32 21.18 -11.35
C ARG A 142 -1.64 22.57 -11.92
N LYS A 143 -0.68 23.22 -12.57
CA LYS A 143 -0.81 24.56 -13.17
C LYS A 143 -0.23 24.62 -14.58
N GLY A 144 -1.05 24.93 -15.58
CA GLY A 144 -0.60 25.33 -16.92
C GLY A 144 0.40 24.39 -17.61
N GLY A 145 0.35 23.08 -17.35
CA GLY A 145 1.27 22.08 -17.88
C GLY A 145 2.40 21.63 -16.94
N GLY A 146 2.49 22.19 -15.72
CA GLY A 146 3.43 21.80 -14.69
C GLY A 146 2.81 21.78 -13.28
N TRP A 147 3.66 21.97 -12.28
CA TRP A 147 3.29 21.98 -10.86
C TRP A 147 3.50 23.36 -10.25
N SER A 148 2.70 23.72 -9.25
CA SER A 148 2.98 24.86 -8.38
C SER A 148 4.25 24.61 -7.57
N VAL A 149 4.76 25.67 -6.92
CA VAL A 149 5.70 25.47 -5.81
C VAL A 149 5.05 24.62 -4.72
N PRO A 150 5.81 23.76 -4.01
CA PRO A 150 5.28 22.98 -2.91
C PRO A 150 4.80 23.83 -1.74
N VAL A 151 3.67 23.44 -1.15
CA VAL A 151 3.08 24.09 0.03
C VAL A 151 2.90 23.06 1.14
N ARG A 152 3.36 23.37 2.36
CA ARG A 152 3.19 22.48 3.52
C ARG A 152 1.72 22.42 3.89
N LEU A 153 1.21 21.22 4.15
CA LEU A 153 -0.12 21.04 4.69
C LEU A 153 -0.20 21.49 6.16
N PRO A 154 -1.37 21.90 6.66
CA PRO A 154 -1.52 22.41 8.02
C PRO A 154 -1.20 21.36 9.08
N ASP A 155 -0.97 21.79 10.33
CA ASP A 155 -0.64 20.91 11.45
C ASP A 155 -1.77 19.92 11.80
N ALA A 156 -2.99 20.19 11.36
CA ALA A 156 -4.09 19.22 11.41
C ALA A 156 -3.77 17.92 10.67
N VAL A 157 -2.94 17.99 9.63
CA VAL A 157 -2.39 16.87 8.84
C VAL A 157 -0.97 16.52 9.28
N ASN A 158 -0.19 17.50 9.73
CA ASN A 158 1.20 17.33 10.18
C ASN A 158 1.33 17.50 11.70
N PRO A 159 0.78 16.58 12.52
CA PRO A 159 0.74 16.75 13.98
C PRO A 159 2.12 16.69 14.65
N ASN A 160 3.12 16.12 13.97
CA ASN A 160 4.50 16.06 14.45
C ASN A 160 5.50 15.92 13.25
N PRO A 161 6.82 15.97 13.51
CA PRO A 161 7.86 15.86 12.47
C PRO A 161 7.99 14.50 11.75
N SER A 162 7.20 13.49 12.12
CA SER A 162 7.23 12.13 11.57
C SER A 162 5.90 11.80 10.86
N THR A 163 5.52 12.56 9.84
CA THR A 163 4.27 12.35 9.07
C THR A 163 4.60 11.90 7.65
N PHE A 164 4.22 10.66 7.32
CA PHE A 164 4.71 9.94 6.13
C PHE A 164 3.60 9.17 5.39
N ALA A 165 3.94 8.69 4.20
CA ALA A 165 3.17 7.80 3.33
C ALA A 165 1.71 8.22 3.13
N PRO A 166 1.46 9.37 2.50
CA PRO A 166 0.11 9.85 2.27
C PRO A 166 -0.65 8.96 1.27
N SER A 167 -1.96 8.88 1.45
CA SER A 167 -2.94 8.39 0.48
C SER A 167 -4.19 9.27 0.55
N VAL A 168 -4.92 9.36 -0.55
CA VAL A 168 -5.97 10.37 -0.75
C VAL A 168 -7.31 9.68 -1.06
N ALA A 169 -8.33 9.98 -0.25
CA ALA A 169 -9.71 9.57 -0.52
C ALA A 169 -10.41 10.51 -1.52
N ALA A 170 -11.53 10.09 -2.11
CA ALA A 170 -12.30 10.85 -3.09
C ALA A 170 -12.88 12.16 -2.52
N ASP A 171 -13.14 12.22 -1.22
CA ASP A 171 -13.58 13.44 -0.53
C ASP A 171 -12.42 14.42 -0.24
N GLY A 172 -11.18 14.06 -0.60
CA GLY A 172 -9.97 14.83 -0.33
C GLY A 172 -9.34 14.56 1.05
N SER A 173 -9.94 13.69 1.87
CA SER A 173 -9.37 13.28 3.15
C SER A 173 -8.02 12.59 2.94
N LEU A 174 -7.11 12.82 3.88
CA LEU A 174 -5.77 12.27 3.86
C LEU A 174 -5.62 11.13 4.86
N TRP A 175 -5.01 10.06 4.39
CA TRP A 175 -4.58 8.91 5.17
C TRP A 175 -3.07 8.88 5.18
N PHE A 176 -2.46 8.64 6.34
CA PHE A 176 -1.01 8.68 6.47
C PHE A 176 -0.57 7.95 7.73
N MET A 177 0.73 7.73 7.87
CA MET A 177 1.31 7.23 9.12
C MET A 177 1.99 8.34 9.91
N THR A 178 1.91 8.25 11.23
CA THR A 178 2.74 9.07 12.11
C THR A 178 3.06 8.37 13.42
N THR A 179 4.11 8.81 14.11
CA THR A 179 4.50 8.24 15.41
C THR A 179 3.45 8.56 16.47
N ASP A 180 3.05 7.52 17.19
CA ASP A 180 2.14 7.59 18.30
C ASP A 180 2.85 8.05 19.57
N ALA A 181 2.31 9.07 20.24
CA ALA A 181 2.94 9.63 21.43
C ALA A 181 2.97 8.66 22.62
N GLY A 182 2.05 7.70 22.69
CA GLY A 182 1.98 6.73 23.78
C GLY A 182 2.95 5.57 23.62
N SER A 183 2.94 4.94 22.44
CA SER A 183 3.72 3.73 22.15
C SER A 183 5.06 4.00 21.47
N GLY A 184 5.26 5.17 20.86
CA GLY A 184 6.44 5.51 20.04
C GLY A 184 6.50 4.80 18.68
N LYS A 185 5.52 3.96 18.34
CA LYS A 185 5.43 3.24 17.06
C LYS A 185 4.68 4.06 16.02
N PHE A 186 4.88 3.75 14.74
CA PHE A 186 4.00 4.29 13.70
C PHE A 186 2.61 3.67 13.80
N ARG A 187 1.60 4.53 13.68
CA ARG A 187 0.19 4.17 13.53
C ARG A 187 -0.38 4.87 12.30
N LEU A 188 -1.51 4.36 11.83
CA LEU A 188 -2.25 4.93 10.73
C LEU A 188 -3.27 5.96 11.23
N TYR A 189 -3.36 7.09 10.54
CA TYR A 189 -4.25 8.20 10.86
C TYR A 189 -5.04 8.63 9.63
N ARG A 190 -6.21 9.23 9.90
CA ARG A 190 -7.04 9.92 8.91
C ARG A 190 -7.27 11.36 9.34
N SER A 191 -7.00 12.30 8.45
CA SER A 191 -7.44 13.70 8.56
C SER A 191 -8.58 13.94 7.57
N ALA A 192 -9.79 14.19 8.10
CA ALA A 192 -10.98 14.42 7.28
C ALA A 192 -10.90 15.75 6.55
N PHE A 193 -11.24 15.78 5.27
CA PHE A 193 -11.40 17.04 4.53
C PHE A 193 -12.88 17.42 4.46
N ARG A 194 -13.26 18.54 5.09
CA ARG A 194 -14.64 19.03 5.13
C ARG A 194 -14.67 20.55 4.98
N ASN A 195 -15.57 21.05 4.14
CA ASN A 195 -15.77 22.49 3.94
C ASN A 195 -14.47 23.25 3.59
N GLY A 196 -13.59 22.63 2.80
CA GLY A 196 -12.32 23.23 2.38
C GLY A 196 -11.18 23.15 3.41
N LEU A 197 -11.38 22.46 4.54
CA LEU A 197 -10.41 22.39 5.63
C LEU A 197 -10.14 20.94 6.06
N TYR A 198 -8.91 20.70 6.50
CA TYR A 198 -8.52 19.46 7.17
C TYR A 198 -8.86 19.51 8.66
N GLU A 199 -9.58 18.51 9.15
CA GLU A 199 -9.76 18.28 10.59
C GLU A 199 -8.50 17.68 11.21
N ALA A 200 -8.33 17.86 12.52
CA ALA A 200 -7.23 17.22 13.25
C ALA A 200 -7.24 15.70 13.03
N ALA A 201 -6.08 15.15 12.69
CA ALA A 201 -5.92 13.74 12.40
C ALA A 201 -6.31 12.84 13.57
N LYS A 202 -7.01 11.75 13.28
CA LYS A 202 -7.44 10.75 14.26
C LYS A 202 -6.85 9.39 13.90
N PRO A 203 -6.37 8.61 14.87
CA PRO A 203 -5.85 7.29 14.58
C PRO A 203 -6.96 6.35 14.13
N LEU A 204 -6.63 5.40 13.27
CA LEU A 204 -7.57 4.37 12.84
C LEU A 204 -7.77 3.35 13.96
N PRO A 205 -9.01 2.87 14.19
CA PRO A 205 -9.33 2.02 15.33
C PRO A 205 -8.60 0.67 15.31
N PHE A 206 -8.35 0.10 14.11
CA PHE A 206 -7.60 -1.15 13.98
C PHE A 206 -6.09 -0.97 14.14
N SER A 207 -5.55 0.24 13.96
CA SER A 207 -4.14 0.58 14.18
C SER A 207 -3.98 1.15 15.59
N ASP A 208 -3.88 0.29 16.60
CA ASP A 208 -3.98 0.64 18.02
C ASP A 208 -2.64 0.95 18.71
N GLY A 209 -1.51 0.83 18.00
CA GLY A 209 -0.16 1.02 18.54
C GLY A 209 0.42 -0.22 19.25
N SER A 210 -0.30 -1.35 19.26
CA SER A 210 0.24 -2.64 19.75
C SER A 210 1.38 -3.15 18.86
N VAL A 211 1.36 -2.83 17.58
CA VAL A 211 2.45 -3.02 16.61
C VAL A 211 2.68 -1.74 15.81
N THR A 212 3.73 -1.74 14.99
CA THR A 212 3.97 -0.73 13.96
C THR A 212 3.07 -1.01 12.76
N ASP A 213 2.27 -0.05 12.33
CA ASP A 213 1.55 -0.05 11.05
C ASP A 213 2.00 1.15 10.22
N VAL A 214 2.22 0.93 8.93
CA VAL A 214 2.84 1.87 8.01
C VAL A 214 2.10 1.92 6.68
N ASP A 215 2.32 3.00 5.95
CA ASP A 215 2.03 3.09 4.52
C ASP A 215 0.59 2.75 4.10
N PRO A 216 -0.41 3.52 4.53
CA PRO A 216 -1.80 3.23 4.16
C PRO A 216 -2.06 3.55 2.69
N ALA A 217 -2.61 2.57 1.96
CA ALA A 217 -3.16 2.71 0.62
C ALA A 217 -4.69 2.57 0.68
N VAL A 218 -5.39 3.69 0.83
CA VAL A 218 -6.85 3.70 0.97
C VAL A 218 -7.54 3.70 -0.40
N ALA A 219 -8.62 2.95 -0.53
CA ALA A 219 -9.52 3.07 -1.67
C ALA A 219 -10.17 4.47 -1.69
N PRO A 220 -10.41 5.10 -2.85
CA PRO A 220 -10.98 6.45 -2.87
C PRO A 220 -12.36 6.56 -2.20
N ASP A 221 -13.16 5.49 -2.20
CA ASP A 221 -14.45 5.42 -1.51
C ASP A 221 -14.34 5.01 -0.03
N GLU A 222 -13.11 4.86 0.47
CA GLU A 222 -12.77 4.39 1.82
C GLU A 222 -13.34 3.00 2.17
N SER A 223 -13.70 2.19 1.16
CA SER A 223 -14.25 0.85 1.38
C SER A 223 -13.22 -0.16 1.91
N PHE A 224 -11.94 0.05 1.63
CA PHE A 224 -10.84 -0.74 2.16
C PHE A 224 -9.54 0.07 2.24
N VAL A 225 -8.57 -0.47 2.97
CA VAL A 225 -7.20 0.04 3.04
C VAL A 225 -6.22 -1.12 3.08
N VAL A 226 -5.18 -1.05 2.25
CA VAL A 226 -4.01 -1.95 2.31
C VAL A 226 -2.89 -1.23 3.03
N PHE A 227 -2.15 -1.88 3.90
CA PHE A 227 -1.09 -1.25 4.69
C PHE A 227 -0.02 -2.27 5.09
N GLY A 228 1.19 -1.79 5.37
CA GLY A 228 2.25 -2.59 5.96
C GLY A 228 2.05 -2.72 7.47
N SER A 229 2.26 -3.91 8.04
CA SER A 229 2.05 -4.13 9.47
C SER A 229 3.06 -5.07 10.09
N GLY A 230 3.33 -4.80 11.37
CA GLY A 230 4.05 -5.66 12.27
C GLY A 230 3.22 -6.80 12.90
N ARG A 231 1.98 -7.04 12.47
CA ARG A 231 1.08 -8.09 13.01
C ARG A 231 1.52 -9.49 12.63
N ARG A 232 1.35 -10.45 13.53
CA ARG A 232 1.53 -11.88 13.19
C ARG A 232 0.54 -12.28 12.07
N PRO A 233 0.93 -13.17 11.13
CA PRO A 233 2.09 -14.06 11.14
C PRO A 233 3.36 -13.50 10.50
N LYS A 234 3.56 -12.17 10.48
CA LYS A 234 4.69 -11.49 9.82
C LYS A 234 6.06 -12.17 9.94
N VAL A 235 6.88 -11.96 8.89
CA VAL A 235 8.33 -12.19 8.95
C VAL A 235 9.07 -10.85 9.09
N GLY A 236 8.62 -9.81 8.39
CA GLY A 236 9.16 -8.44 8.43
C GLY A 236 8.06 -7.39 8.68
N ILE A 237 7.98 -6.38 7.80
CA ILE A 237 6.71 -5.71 7.55
C ILE A 237 6.02 -6.54 6.46
N ASP A 238 4.79 -6.95 6.74
CA ASP A 238 3.96 -7.70 5.80
C ASP A 238 2.73 -6.85 5.44
N LEU A 239 2.16 -7.10 4.26
CA LEU A 239 0.96 -6.42 3.79
C LEU A 239 -0.31 -7.06 4.36
N PHE A 240 -1.20 -6.21 4.85
CA PHE A 240 -2.53 -6.52 5.35
C PHE A 240 -3.57 -5.65 4.65
N ILE A 241 -4.82 -6.13 4.62
CA ILE A 241 -5.98 -5.39 4.13
C ILE A 241 -7.06 -5.33 5.21
N ALA A 242 -7.63 -4.15 5.44
CA ALA A 242 -8.81 -3.98 6.29
C ALA A 242 -9.97 -3.45 5.44
N PHE A 243 -11.18 -3.96 5.70
CA PHE A 243 -12.41 -3.55 5.03
C PHE A 243 -13.29 -2.73 5.96
N ARG A 244 -13.92 -1.70 5.41
CA ARG A 244 -14.89 -0.88 6.14
C ARG A 244 -16.17 -1.67 6.39
N ASP A 245 -16.75 -1.51 7.58
CA ASP A 245 -18.00 -2.14 7.99
C ASP A 245 -18.88 -1.14 8.75
N GLY A 246 -19.85 -0.55 8.04
CA GLY A 246 -20.60 0.60 8.52
C GLY A 246 -19.68 1.78 8.85
N ASP A 247 -19.74 2.26 10.10
CA ASP A 247 -18.86 3.32 10.61
C ASP A 247 -17.52 2.79 11.14
N GLY A 248 -17.34 1.47 11.21
CA GLY A 248 -16.16 0.79 11.73
C GLY A 248 -15.33 0.09 10.65
N TRP A 249 -14.44 -0.77 11.12
CA TRP A 249 -13.53 -1.57 10.31
C TRP A 249 -13.54 -3.02 10.78
N ARG A 250 -13.44 -3.95 9.85
CA ARG A 250 -13.18 -5.37 10.17
C ARG A 250 -11.74 -5.55 10.61
N GLU A 251 -11.48 -6.69 11.26
CA GLU A 251 -10.11 -7.08 11.62
C GLU A 251 -9.24 -7.17 10.36
N PRO A 252 -8.00 -6.63 10.38
CA PRO A 252 -7.09 -6.73 9.26
C PRO A 252 -6.78 -8.18 8.86
N VAL A 253 -6.80 -8.44 7.56
CA VAL A 253 -6.52 -9.73 6.94
C VAL A 253 -5.12 -9.72 6.34
N TRP A 254 -4.29 -10.69 6.71
CA TRP A 254 -2.97 -10.89 6.10
C TRP A 254 -3.10 -11.34 4.64
N LEU A 255 -2.30 -10.77 3.73
CA LEU A 255 -2.39 -11.09 2.29
C LEU A 255 -1.76 -12.43 1.88
N GLY A 256 -1.26 -13.21 2.83
CA GLY A 256 -0.71 -14.55 2.56
C GLY A 256 0.73 -14.54 2.05
N ASP A 257 1.35 -15.72 2.10
CA ASP A 257 2.76 -15.98 1.73
C ASP A 257 3.05 -15.92 0.23
N ARG A 258 2.02 -15.90 -0.62
CA ARG A 258 2.18 -15.63 -2.06
C ARG A 258 2.44 -14.16 -2.34
N ILE A 259 1.89 -13.28 -1.51
CA ILE A 259 2.04 -11.82 -1.65
C ILE A 259 3.19 -11.34 -0.79
N ASN A 260 3.19 -11.72 0.48
CA ASN A 260 4.25 -11.42 1.44
C ASN A 260 5.41 -12.38 1.24
N SER A 261 6.58 -11.80 1.00
CA SER A 261 7.84 -12.51 0.83
C SER A 261 8.42 -12.96 2.18
N ARG A 262 9.62 -13.54 2.14
CA ARG A 262 10.39 -13.83 3.37
C ARG A 262 11.14 -12.61 3.90
N GLY A 263 11.19 -11.53 3.13
CA GLY A 263 11.77 -10.25 3.51
C GLY A 263 10.70 -9.28 3.99
N SER A 264 10.92 -8.00 3.74
CA SER A 264 9.94 -6.95 4.01
C SER A 264 9.16 -6.59 2.74
N ASP A 265 7.85 -6.45 2.88
CA ASP A 265 6.91 -6.02 1.84
C ASP A 265 6.09 -4.83 2.38
N ALA A 266 6.32 -3.65 1.84
CA ALA A 266 5.84 -2.38 2.39
C ALA A 266 5.40 -1.41 1.29
N GLU A 267 5.09 -0.17 1.66
CA GLU A 267 4.73 0.91 0.73
C GLU A 267 3.66 0.55 -0.31
N PRO A 268 2.52 -0.07 0.08
CA PRO A 268 1.46 -0.39 -0.87
C PRO A 268 0.91 0.89 -1.51
N ARG A 269 0.50 0.78 -2.76
CA ARG A 269 -0.13 1.83 -3.57
C ARG A 269 -1.20 1.20 -4.47
N LEU A 270 -2.35 1.86 -4.59
CA LEU A 270 -3.38 1.41 -5.52
C LEU A 270 -3.11 1.97 -6.92
N GLY A 271 -3.30 1.12 -7.93
CA GLY A 271 -3.37 1.56 -9.33
C GLY A 271 -4.64 2.37 -9.61
N PRO A 272 -4.75 3.01 -10.79
CA PRO A 272 -5.92 3.79 -11.19
C PRO A 272 -7.24 3.00 -11.25
N ASP A 273 -7.16 1.67 -11.33
CA ASP A 273 -8.32 0.77 -11.31
C ASP A 273 -8.80 0.44 -9.88
N HIS A 274 -8.07 0.90 -8.86
CA HIS A 274 -8.27 0.61 -7.44
C HIS A 274 -8.33 -0.89 -7.10
N ALA A 275 -7.81 -1.74 -7.98
CA ALA A 275 -7.83 -3.19 -7.85
C ALA A 275 -6.47 -3.82 -8.14
N THR A 276 -5.55 -3.09 -8.75
CA THR A 276 -4.14 -3.44 -8.86
C THR A 276 -3.40 -2.85 -7.67
N LEU A 277 -2.71 -3.71 -6.91
CA LEU A 277 -1.78 -3.30 -5.87
C LEU A 277 -0.39 -3.18 -6.48
N TYR A 278 0.29 -2.09 -6.16
CA TYR A 278 1.73 -1.95 -6.27
C TYR A 278 2.31 -1.91 -4.87
N PHE A 279 3.50 -2.46 -4.67
CA PHE A 279 4.15 -2.47 -3.35
C PHE A 279 5.66 -2.66 -3.51
N SER A 280 6.40 -2.26 -2.49
CA SER A 280 7.85 -2.40 -2.45
C SER A 280 8.23 -3.71 -1.77
N SER A 281 9.10 -4.49 -2.40
CA SER A 281 9.60 -5.76 -1.85
C SER A 281 11.10 -5.93 -2.13
N GLU A 282 11.83 -6.48 -1.15
CA GLU A 282 13.23 -6.92 -1.27
C GLU A 282 13.35 -8.33 -1.89
N ARG A 283 12.24 -8.89 -2.36
CA ARG A 283 12.20 -10.20 -2.98
C ARG A 283 13.10 -10.27 -4.19
N VAL A 284 13.79 -11.40 -4.31
CA VAL A 284 14.59 -11.78 -5.47
C VAL A 284 13.97 -12.95 -6.22
N VAL A 285 14.30 -13.08 -7.51
CA VAL A 285 13.91 -14.23 -8.33
C VAL A 285 14.69 -15.47 -7.85
N PRO A 286 14.02 -16.58 -7.47
CA PRO A 286 14.71 -17.78 -7.02
C PRO A 286 15.62 -18.38 -8.12
N VAL A 287 16.85 -18.73 -7.75
CA VAL A 287 17.81 -19.43 -8.61
C VAL A 287 17.98 -20.88 -8.14
N ALA A 288 17.91 -21.84 -9.07
CA ALA A 288 18.10 -23.26 -8.80
C ALA A 288 19.52 -23.73 -9.17
N PHE A 289 19.99 -24.79 -8.50
CA PHE A 289 21.29 -25.41 -8.76
C PHE A 289 21.16 -26.93 -8.99
N PRO A 290 21.98 -27.54 -9.88
CA PRO A 290 22.98 -26.88 -10.72
C PRO A 290 22.33 -26.04 -11.84
N ARG A 291 23.06 -25.03 -12.35
CA ARG A 291 22.64 -24.21 -13.50
C ARG A 291 23.74 -24.15 -14.56
N SER A 292 23.35 -23.93 -15.81
CA SER A 292 24.31 -23.76 -16.91
C SER A 292 25.05 -22.42 -16.80
N ARG A 293 26.20 -22.30 -17.49
CA ARG A 293 26.91 -21.02 -17.59
C ARG A 293 26.06 -19.94 -18.26
N ALA A 294 25.31 -20.29 -19.30
CA ALA A 294 24.39 -19.35 -19.96
C ALA A 294 23.31 -18.85 -19.00
N GLN A 295 22.73 -19.73 -18.17
CA GLN A 295 21.78 -19.31 -17.14
C GLN A 295 22.44 -18.39 -16.10
N SER A 296 23.70 -18.65 -15.75
CA SER A 296 24.48 -17.78 -14.88
C SER A 296 24.64 -16.37 -15.46
N GLU A 297 24.88 -16.24 -16.76
CA GLU A 297 25.02 -14.94 -17.42
C GLU A 297 23.69 -14.17 -17.44
N VAL A 298 22.56 -14.87 -17.69
CA VAL A 298 21.20 -14.29 -17.62
C VAL A 298 20.87 -13.79 -16.22
N ASP A 299 21.11 -14.60 -15.19
CA ASP A 299 20.81 -14.22 -13.81
C ASP A 299 21.70 -13.06 -13.34
N THR A 300 22.99 -13.03 -13.73
CA THR A 300 23.89 -11.91 -13.43
C THR A 300 23.42 -10.62 -14.12
N ALA A 301 23.00 -10.68 -15.39
CA ALA A 301 22.47 -9.52 -16.09
C ALA A 301 21.19 -8.99 -15.43
N ARG A 302 20.31 -9.89 -14.96
CA ARG A 302 19.09 -9.52 -14.22
C ARG A 302 19.42 -8.85 -12.88
N MET A 303 20.38 -9.40 -12.14
CA MET A 303 20.86 -8.83 -10.88
C MET A 303 21.42 -7.42 -11.06
N LEU A 304 22.23 -7.19 -12.10
CA LEU A 304 22.76 -5.85 -12.40
C LEU A 304 21.71 -4.85 -12.87
N ALA A 305 20.56 -5.33 -13.35
CA ALA A 305 19.47 -4.49 -13.84
C ALA A 305 18.49 -4.09 -12.74
N TRP A 306 18.10 -5.03 -11.86
CA TRP A 306 17.12 -4.79 -10.78
C TRP A 306 17.05 -5.91 -9.71
N ASP A 307 17.41 -7.16 -10.01
CA ASP A 307 17.23 -8.31 -9.09
C ASP A 307 18.41 -8.43 -8.10
N ASP A 308 18.71 -7.35 -7.38
CA ASP A 308 19.88 -7.19 -6.50
C ASP A 308 19.52 -7.23 -4.99
N GLY A 309 18.24 -7.40 -4.66
CA GLY A 309 17.73 -7.41 -3.29
C GLY A 309 17.41 -6.03 -2.73
N ASN A 310 17.60 -4.96 -3.51
CA ASN A 310 17.03 -3.65 -3.17
C ASN A 310 15.50 -3.69 -3.27
N TYR A 311 14.83 -2.83 -2.50
CA TYR A 311 13.42 -2.55 -2.72
C TYR A 311 13.16 -2.17 -4.18
N ASN A 312 12.31 -2.97 -4.82
CA ASN A 312 11.78 -2.69 -6.14
C ASN A 312 10.26 -2.73 -6.10
N ILE A 313 9.62 -2.20 -7.15
CA ILE A 313 8.17 -2.11 -7.24
C ILE A 313 7.62 -3.39 -7.85
N TRP A 314 6.77 -4.08 -7.10
CA TRP A 314 6.03 -5.27 -7.52
C TRP A 314 4.55 -4.95 -7.68
N THR A 315 3.85 -5.75 -8.48
CA THR A 315 2.42 -5.56 -8.74
C THR A 315 1.65 -6.87 -8.69
N VAL A 316 0.42 -6.82 -8.18
CA VAL A 316 -0.51 -7.95 -8.09
C VAL A 316 -1.97 -7.48 -8.10
N SER A 317 -2.89 -8.35 -8.48
CA SER A 317 -4.33 -8.06 -8.41
C SER A 317 -4.89 -8.30 -7.00
N LEU A 318 -5.65 -7.33 -6.47
CA LEU A 318 -6.42 -7.45 -5.23
C LEU A 318 -7.80 -8.10 -5.42
N GLN A 319 -8.21 -8.39 -6.66
CA GLN A 319 -9.53 -8.96 -6.96
C GLN A 319 -9.95 -10.14 -6.07
N PRO A 320 -9.06 -11.09 -5.71
CA PRO A 320 -9.41 -12.20 -4.82
C PRO A 320 -9.91 -11.77 -3.44
N TRP A 321 -9.39 -10.67 -2.88
CA TRP A 321 -9.84 -10.09 -1.60
C TRP A 321 -11.05 -9.18 -1.79
N LEU A 322 -11.08 -8.37 -2.86
CA LEU A 322 -12.20 -7.46 -3.11
C LEU A 322 -13.50 -8.22 -3.43
N ALA A 323 -13.41 -9.38 -4.08
CA ALA A 323 -14.56 -10.23 -4.38
C ALA A 323 -15.13 -10.90 -3.12
N SER A 324 -14.29 -11.32 -2.18
CA SER A 324 -14.72 -11.99 -0.93
C SER A 324 -15.32 -11.02 0.09
N ALA A 325 -14.98 -9.74 0.00
CA ALA A 325 -15.51 -8.71 0.91
C ALA A 325 -16.94 -8.26 0.58
N ARG A 326 -17.44 -8.54 -0.64
CA ARG A 326 -18.81 -8.17 -1.05
C ARG A 326 -19.83 -8.95 -0.22
N PRO A 327 -20.89 -8.32 0.30
CA PRO A 327 -21.97 -9.04 0.94
C PRO A 327 -22.53 -10.08 -0.04
N SER A 328 -22.63 -11.34 0.38
CA SER A 328 -23.36 -12.35 -0.39
C SER A 328 -24.73 -11.80 -0.70
N ALA A 329 -25.02 -11.51 -1.97
CA ALA A 329 -26.37 -11.12 -2.37
C ALA A 329 -27.29 -12.25 -1.89
N LEU A 330 -28.23 -11.92 -1.01
CA LEU A 330 -29.28 -12.83 -0.60
C LEU A 330 -29.94 -13.34 -1.87
N VAL A 331 -29.66 -14.60 -2.22
CA VAL A 331 -30.45 -15.34 -3.21
C VAL A 331 -31.82 -15.49 -2.58
N HIS A 332 -32.67 -14.49 -2.80
CA HIS A 332 -34.10 -14.66 -2.60
C HIS A 332 -34.57 -15.65 -3.66
N ALA A 333 -34.51 -16.93 -3.30
CA ALA A 333 -35.37 -17.94 -3.90
C ALA A 333 -36.81 -17.50 -3.63
N GLN A 334 -37.47 -16.96 -4.66
CA GLN A 334 -38.92 -16.82 -4.65
C GLN A 334 -39.54 -18.21 -4.90
N PRO A 335 -40.51 -18.65 -4.09
CA PRO A 335 -41.33 -19.81 -4.42
C PRO A 335 -42.26 -19.54 -5.62
#